data_AF-A0A7C3HSK5-F1
#
_entry.id   AF-A0A7C3HSK5-F1
#
_cell.length_a   1.000
_cell.length_b   1.000
_cell.length_c   1.000
_cell.angle_alpha   90.00
_cell.angle_beta   90.00
_cell.angle_gamma   90.00
#
_symmetry.space_group_name_H-M   'P 1'
#
loop_
_entity.id
_entity.type
_entity.pdbx_description
1 polymer ?
#
loop_
_entity_poly.entity_id
_entity_poly.type
_entity_poly.pdbx_seq_one_letter_code
_entity_poly.pdbx_strand_id
1 'polypeptide(L)' 'MAEWFHWEADALLEKLGSSREAGLTAVTAQQRLAEYGPNELAEQETTSPWHILWEQLT' A
#
# COMPACT_ATOMS: atom_id res chain seq x y z
N MET A 1 -12.30 -4.26 -5.41
CA MET A 1 -10.99 -4.89 -5.65
C MET A 1 -11.07 -5.66 -6.95
N ALA A 2 -10.07 -5.54 -7.83
CA ALA A 2 -10.04 -6.38 -9.03
C ALA A 2 -9.75 -7.83 -8.64
N GLU A 3 -10.44 -8.79 -9.24
CA GLU A 3 -10.21 -10.23 -9.04
C GLU A 3 -8.96 -10.69 -9.83
N TRP A 4 -7.82 -10.04 -9.60
CA TRP A 4 -6.60 -10.23 -10.39
C TRP A 4 -6.04 -11.67 -10.37
N PHE A 5 -6.42 -12.47 -9.36
CA PHE A 5 -5.87 -13.81 -9.11
C PHE A 5 -6.24 -14.86 -10.18
N HIS A 6 -7.22 -14.59 -11.05
CA HIS A 6 -7.61 -15.50 -12.12
C HIS A 6 -7.09 -15.05 -13.50
N TRP A 7 -6.21 -14.04 -13.56
CA TRP A 7 -5.65 -13.54 -14.82
C TRP A 7 -4.35 -14.23 -15.18
N GLU A 8 -4.14 -14.41 -16.48
CA GLU A 8 -2.85 -14.82 -17.01
C GLU A 8 -1.77 -13.78 -16.70
N ALA A 9 -0.57 -14.24 -16.37
CA ALA A 9 0.50 -13.39 -15.87
C ALA A 9 0.91 -12.29 -16.86
N ASP A 10 0.94 -12.60 -18.16
CA ASP A 10 1.31 -11.62 -19.20
C ASP A 10 0.24 -10.53 -19.36
N ALA A 11 -1.04 -10.92 -19.34
CA ALA A 11 -2.15 -9.97 -19.38
C ALA A 11 -2.19 -9.07 -18.14
N LEU A 12 -1.81 -9.61 -16.97
CA LEU A 12 -1.67 -8.83 -15.75
C LEU A 12 -0.51 -7.83 -15.84
N LEU A 13 0.64 -8.25 -16.37
CA LEU A 13 1.80 -7.38 -16.56
C LEU A 13 1.53 -6.22 -17.54
N GLU A 14 0.83 -6.49 -18.65
CA GLU A 14 0.39 -5.44 -19.58
C GLU A 14 -0.54 -4.42 -18.90
N LYS A 15 -1.54 -4.90 -18.15
CA LYS A 15 -2.46 -4.02 -17.40
C LYS A 15 -1.75 -3.23 -16.30
N LEU A 16 -0.75 -3.82 -15.66
CA LEU A 16 0.09 -3.15 -14.68
C LEU A 16 1.19 -2.29 -15.31
N GLY A 17 1.32 -2.26 -16.64
CA GLY A 17 2.37 -1.52 -17.35
C GLY A 17 3.78 -1.88 -16.88
N SER A 18 4.03 -3.15 -16.57
CA SER A 18 5.31 -3.66 -16.07
C SER A 18 5.89 -4.71 -17.01
N SER A 19 7.21 -4.84 -17.03
CA SER A 19 7.89 -5.95 -17.72
C SER A 19 8.15 -7.11 -16.73
N ARG A 20 8.21 -8.33 -17.26
CA ARG A 20 8.62 -9.52 -16.49
C ARG A 20 10.11 -9.49 -16.15
N GLU A 21 10.94 -8.97 -17.06
CA GLU A 21 12.39 -8.98 -16.97
C GLU A 21 12.93 -7.74 -16.25
N ALA A 22 12.37 -6.57 -16.57
CA ALA A 22 12.88 -5.28 -16.11
C ALA A 22 12.01 -4.64 -15.02
N GLY A 23 10.80 -5.13 -14.79
CA GLY A 23 9.87 -4.54 -13.83
C GLY A 23 9.36 -3.16 -14.25
N LEU A 24 9.17 -2.28 -13.26
CA LEU A 24 8.75 -0.89 -13.46
C LEU A 24 9.96 0.01 -13.72
N THR A 25 9.74 1.05 -14.53
CA THR A 25 10.72 2.14 -14.64
C THR A 25 10.79 2.94 -13.34
N ALA A 26 11.95 3.55 -13.05
CA ALA A 26 12.11 4.40 -11.87
C ALA A 26 11.13 5.59 -11.83
N VAL A 27 10.74 6.10 -13.01
CA VAL A 27 9.75 7.18 -13.14
C VAL A 27 8.37 6.69 -12.72
N THR A 28 7.93 5.54 -13.24
CA THR A 28 6.63 4.95 -12.89
C THR A 28 6.58 4.55 -11.41
N ALA A 29 7.69 4.02 -10.87
CA ALA A 29 7.77 3.68 -9.45
C ALA A 29 7.62 4.91 -8.54
N GLN A 30 8.29 6.02 -8.86
CA GLN A 30 8.14 7.28 -8.12
C GLN A 30 6.74 7.87 -8.23
N GLN A 31 6.14 7.84 -9.43
CA GLN A 31 4.77 8.30 -9.63
C GLN A 31 3.78 7.51 -8.76
N ARG A 32 3.89 6.18 -8.74
CA ARG A 32 3.02 5.32 -7.91
C ARG A 32 3.27 5.51 -6.42
N LEU A 33 4.52 5.69 -6.00
CA LEU A 33 4.84 5.97 -4.61
C LEU A 33 4.22 7.29 -4.14
N ALA A 34 4.20 8.31 -5.00
CA ALA A 34 3.54 9.58 -4.70
C ALA A 34 2.00 9.46 -4.68
N GLU A 35 1.42 8.61 -5.53
CA GLU A 35 -0.03 8.41 -5.62
C GLU A 35 -0.60 7.56 -4.47
N TYR A 36 0.04 6.43 -4.19
CA TYR A 36 -0.46 5.44 -3.22
C TYR A 36 0.18 5.56 -1.83
N GLY A 37 1.32 6.25 -1.75
CA GLY A 37 2.13 6.28 -0.54
C GLY A 37 2.99 5.02 -0.36
N PRO A 38 3.76 4.97 0.73
CA PRO A 38 4.53 3.77 1.08
C PRO A 38 3.59 2.57 1.33
N ASN A 39 4.04 1.38 0.94
CA ASN A 39 3.33 0.14 1.23
C ASN A 39 3.59 -0.31 2.67
N GLU A 40 3.07 0.47 3.61
CA GLU A 40 3.16 0.21 5.04
C GLU A 40 1.77 0.31 5.68
N LEU A 41 1.57 -0.49 6.73
CA LEU A 41 0.37 -0.35 7.53
C LEU A 41 0.52 0.92 8.35
N ALA A 42 -0.48 1.78 8.33
CA ALA A 42 -0.51 2.93 9.21
C ALA A 42 -0.38 2.44 10.66
N GLU A 43 0.62 2.98 11.37
CA GLU A 43 0.74 2.73 12.80
C GLU A 43 -0.53 3.24 13.49
N GLN A 44 -1.12 2.38 14.31
CA GLN A 44 -2.27 2.78 15.09
C GLN A 44 -1.78 3.77 16.14
N GLU A 45 -2.38 4.97 16.17
CA GLU A 45 -2.15 5.96 17.23
C GLU A 45 -2.22 5.25 18.59
N THR A 46 -1.12 5.26 19.33
CA THR A 46 -1.12 4.67 20.67
C THR A 46 -1.87 5.62 21.59
N THR A 47 -2.90 5.10 22.27
CA THR A 47 -3.64 5.90 23.24
C THR A 47 -2.69 6.38 24.34
N SER A 48 -2.64 7.69 24.53
CA SER A 48 -1.79 8.30 25.57
C SER A 48 -2.09 7.68 26.94
N PRO A 49 -1.07 7.29 27.73
CA PRO A 49 -1.27 6.76 29.08
C PRO A 49 -2.10 7.69 29.98
N TRP A 50 -2.00 9.01 29.78
CA TRP A 50 -2.80 10.00 30.50
C TRP A 50 -4.27 9.98 30.11
N HIS A 51 -4.59 9.67 28.84
CA HIS A 51 -5.96 9.49 28.39
C HIS A 51 -6.58 8.24 29.00
N ILE A 52 -5.84 7.12 28.99
CA ILE A 52 -6.25 5.86 29.61
C ILE A 52 -6.53 6.05 31.11
N LEU A 53 -5.67 6.78 31.82
CA LEU A 53 -5.87 7.07 33.24
C LEU A 53 -7.16 7.85 33.50
N TRP A 54 -7.44 8.85 32.66
CA TRP A 54 -8.63 9.68 32.82
C TRP A 54 -9.93 8.88 32.60
N GLU A 55 -9.95 7.99 31.60
CA GLU A 55 -11.09 7.08 31.35
C GLU A 55 -11.40 6.15 32.54
N GLN A 56 -10.44 5.85 33.42
CA GLN A 56 -10.70 5.01 34.62
C GLN A 56 -11.40 5.76 35.76
N LEU A 57 -11.39 7.10 35.73
CA LEU A 57 -11.93 7.94 36.81
C LEU A 57 -13.31 8.53 36.49
N THR A 58 -13.81 8.32 35.26
CA THR A 58 -15.15 8.69 34.79
C THR A 58 -15.99 7.44 34.58
#